data_AF-A0A6G1K4Z6-F1
#
_entry.id   AF-A0A6G1K4Z6-F1
#
_cell.length_a   1.000
_cell.length_b   1.000
_cell.length_c   1.000
_cell.angle_alpha   90.00
_cell.angle_beta   90.00
_cell.angle_gamma   90.00
#
_symmetry.space_group_name_H-M   'P 1'
#
loop_
_entity.id
_entity.type
_entity.pdbx_description
1 polymer ?
#
loop_
_entity_poly.entity_id
_entity_poly.type
_entity_poly.pdbx_seq_one_letter_code
_entity_poly.pdbx_strand_id
1 'polypeptide(L)'
;MALNPYAKDVDISKALTAFKPPGADEYFVAFGTNGRQFCATPNGYSAQHSSMHLPAKIMIDLTMGQAKVKKIVCASYGGSSDSWFFRYETHGGQSYSRFGRKIPAACRQFIEASFTSDTPDIYASLHVQLGSQDSFIAWTNVLWICHGVPSQLKVILSQESFQHTPMSEGLMRGVFKHRNPIDHVSWHKNGSFYIKGNQHSWNFRSTITKKAWDDLWRNQGSGLVTPRELKNLAYAAIDPHSADGDSFVFIKKKNGDQEAEFVLRFAPESTISRLTPRDEFVGSRSDHRLQHIPATPPKPKALITYIWARSKQTGRPHPNDEWELQLKKGEMVKVLETRGRGWYVVMNMNDIKGWVHEIWLDFNVNAHVDPREAYELFQVETEALLIPGTLRVFPVLSRYMNVCAEVGCKLVKQDAGGIGICAHDLERLLRGSGTYTVDFLKVQRNIWHPDKFARFCHPTSREVLQTKAGSLFVLFGILIDLLLNPPPADA
;
A
#
# COMPACT_ATOMS: atom_id res chain seq x y z
N MET A 1 13.25 27.33 21.11
CA MET A 1 12.37 26.25 21.60
C MET A 1 13.26 25.07 21.94
N ALA A 2 13.49 24.79 23.22
CA ALA A 2 14.29 23.65 23.64
C ALA A 2 13.53 22.35 23.31
N LEU A 3 14.15 21.46 22.54
CA LEU A 3 13.66 20.10 22.33
C LEU A 3 13.69 19.39 23.68
N ASN A 4 12.54 18.89 24.13
CA ASN A 4 12.40 18.20 25.40
C ASN A 4 13.22 16.89 25.37
N PRO A 5 14.29 16.74 26.16
CA PRO A 5 15.21 15.60 26.10
C PRO A 5 14.65 14.30 26.68
N TYR A 6 13.36 14.27 27.07
CA TYR A 6 12.71 13.12 27.70
C TYR A 6 11.50 12.56 26.93
N ALA A 7 11.49 12.65 25.60
CA ALA A 7 10.53 11.88 24.82
C ALA A 7 10.92 10.38 24.88
N LYS A 8 10.59 9.71 26.00
CA LYS A 8 10.54 8.25 26.03
C LYS A 8 9.69 7.81 24.85
N ASP A 9 10.19 6.87 24.05
CA ASP A 9 9.43 6.26 22.96
C ASP A 9 8.11 5.74 23.53
N VAL A 10 7.04 6.48 23.24
CA VAL A 10 5.70 6.10 23.66
C VAL A 10 5.29 4.94 22.76
N ASP A 11 5.05 3.78 23.38
CA ASP A 11 4.44 2.65 22.69
C ASP A 11 2.98 2.98 22.37
N ILE A 12 2.75 3.48 21.15
CA ILE A 12 1.43 3.82 20.62
C ILE A 12 0.50 2.61 20.65
N SER A 13 1.02 1.41 20.38
CA SER A 13 0.22 0.19 20.36
C SER A 13 -0.36 -0.07 21.75
N LYS A 14 0.47 0.06 22.80
CA LYS A 14 0.02 -0.05 24.19
C LYS A 14 -0.99 1.03 24.57
N ALA A 15 -0.83 2.25 24.06
CA ALA A 15 -1.80 3.32 24.32
C ALA A 15 -3.16 3.02 23.65
N LEU A 16 -3.15 2.48 22.44
CA LEU A 16 -4.35 2.16 21.67
C LEU A 16 -5.13 0.96 22.22
N THR A 17 -4.46 -0.02 22.84
CA THR A 17 -5.13 -1.18 23.47
C THR A 17 -5.89 -0.82 24.75
N ALA A 18 -5.66 0.36 25.33
CA ALA A 18 -6.41 0.84 26.50
C ALA A 18 -7.83 1.32 26.17
N PHE A 19 -8.14 1.64 24.91
CA PHE A 19 -9.47 2.10 24.52
C PHE A 19 -10.45 0.95 24.36
N LYS A 20 -11.73 1.22 24.66
CA LYS A 20 -12.81 0.31 24.32
C LYS A 20 -12.83 0.14 22.79
N PRO A 21 -12.76 -1.10 22.27
CA PRO A 21 -12.86 -1.34 20.85
C PRO A 21 -14.25 -0.92 20.31
N PRO A 22 -14.34 -0.61 19.02
CA PRO A 22 -15.61 -0.53 18.29
C PRO A 22 -16.49 -1.78 18.50
N GLY A 23 -17.80 -1.64 18.28
CA GLY A 23 -18.74 -2.76 18.26
C GLY A 23 -18.46 -3.80 17.17
N ALA A 24 -19.18 -4.94 17.21
CA ALA A 24 -18.90 -6.12 16.37
C ALA A 24 -18.92 -5.88 14.86
N ASP A 25 -19.71 -4.91 14.40
CA ASP A 25 -19.80 -4.49 12.99
C ASP A 25 -19.41 -3.01 12.79
N GLU A 26 -18.75 -2.41 13.78
CA GLU A 26 -18.27 -1.03 13.70
C GLU A 26 -16.83 -1.04 13.18
N TYR A 27 -16.63 -0.46 12.00
CA TYR A 27 -15.33 -0.30 11.38
C TYR A 27 -15.17 1.12 10.88
N PHE A 28 -13.95 1.64 10.91
CA PHE A 28 -13.57 2.77 10.06
C PHE A 28 -12.09 2.74 9.71
N VAL A 29 -11.76 3.28 8.55
CA VAL A 29 -10.39 3.47 8.08
C VAL A 29 -10.23 4.92 7.64
N ALA A 30 -9.30 5.63 8.30
CA ALA A 30 -8.89 6.96 7.92
C ALA A 30 -7.63 6.86 7.06
N PHE A 31 -7.79 7.07 5.75
CA PHE A 31 -6.69 7.14 4.81
C PHE A 31 -6.09 8.55 4.78
N GLY A 32 -4.77 8.65 4.76
CA GLY A 32 -4.01 9.88 4.60
C GLY A 32 -2.88 9.73 3.57
N THR A 33 -2.26 10.85 3.22
CA THR A 33 -1.12 10.89 2.29
C THR A 33 0.07 10.06 2.78
N ASN A 34 0.91 9.58 1.86
CA ASN A 34 2.14 8.84 2.13
C ASN A 34 1.92 7.53 2.93
N GLY A 35 0.83 6.81 2.64
CA GLY A 35 0.52 5.55 3.29
C GLY A 35 0.07 5.68 4.75
N ARG A 36 -0.22 6.90 5.22
CA ARG A 36 -0.77 7.13 6.56
C ARG A 36 -2.14 6.49 6.70
N GLN A 37 -2.32 5.64 7.70
CA GLN A 37 -3.61 5.00 7.95
C GLN A 37 -3.90 4.91 9.44
N PHE A 38 -5.18 5.09 9.80
CA PHE A 38 -5.69 4.77 11.12
C PHE A 38 -6.93 3.90 10.98
N CYS A 39 -6.89 2.72 11.57
CA CYS A 39 -7.95 1.72 11.44
C CYS A 39 -8.57 1.45 12.80
N ALA A 40 -9.89 1.30 12.81
CA ALA A 40 -10.65 0.81 13.94
C ALA A 40 -11.45 -0.41 13.50
N THR A 41 -11.32 -1.48 14.27
CA THR A 41 -11.98 -2.77 14.03
C THR A 41 -12.55 -3.27 15.35
N PRO A 42 -13.43 -4.27 15.36
CA PRO A 42 -13.90 -4.91 16.61
C PRO A 42 -12.78 -5.44 17.50
N ASN A 43 -11.57 -5.65 16.96
CA ASN A 43 -10.39 -6.12 17.70
C ASN A 43 -9.54 -4.98 18.27
N GLY A 44 -9.97 -3.72 18.11
CA GLY A 44 -9.26 -2.53 18.59
C GLY A 44 -8.79 -1.61 17.47
N TYR A 45 -7.82 -0.76 17.82
CA TYR A 45 -7.32 0.30 16.96
C TYR A 45 -5.88 0.01 16.53
N SER A 46 -5.55 0.39 15.30
CA SER A 46 -4.19 0.33 14.78
C SER A 46 -3.86 1.58 13.98
N ALA A 47 -2.65 2.09 14.16
CA ALA A 47 -2.06 3.10 13.29
C ALA A 47 -0.91 2.43 12.53
N GLN A 48 -1.00 2.41 11.19
CA GLN A 48 0.06 1.83 10.37
C GLN A 48 1.15 2.89 10.14
N HIS A 49 2.41 2.44 10.09
CA HIS A 49 3.66 3.22 9.93
C HIS A 49 4.23 3.85 11.23
N SER A 50 5.28 3.23 11.79
CA SER A 50 5.98 3.73 13.00
C SER A 50 6.72 5.05 12.78
N SER A 51 7.05 5.42 11.54
CA SER A 51 7.69 6.71 11.22
C SER A 51 6.70 7.86 10.97
N MET A 52 5.41 7.59 10.83
CA MET A 52 4.40 8.62 10.57
C MET A 52 3.51 8.82 11.79
N HIS A 53 4.04 9.61 12.74
CA HIS A 53 3.41 9.82 14.03
C HIS A 53 1.95 10.30 13.90
N LEU A 54 1.08 9.76 14.76
CA LEU A 54 -0.21 10.39 15.04
C LEU A 54 0.02 11.88 15.36
N PRO A 55 -0.91 12.78 15.02
CA PRO A 55 -0.69 14.20 15.29
C PRO A 55 -0.38 14.40 16.78
N ALA A 56 0.55 15.29 17.11
CA ALA A 56 1.04 15.43 18.49
C ALA A 56 -0.08 15.67 19.52
N LYS A 57 -1.13 16.42 19.13
CA LYS A 57 -2.32 16.61 19.96
C LYS A 57 -3.06 15.30 20.25
N ILE A 58 -3.15 14.42 19.26
CA ILE A 58 -3.72 13.09 19.42
C ILE A 58 -2.82 12.24 20.32
N MET A 59 -1.50 12.26 20.13
CA MET A 59 -0.59 11.57 21.03
C MET A 59 -0.75 11.99 22.49
N ILE A 60 -0.94 13.28 22.75
CA ILE A 60 -1.22 13.80 24.11
C ILE A 60 -2.55 13.24 24.62
N ASP A 61 -3.62 13.30 23.82
CA ASP A 61 -4.93 12.76 24.21
C ASP A 61 -4.85 11.23 24.45
N LEU A 62 -4.04 10.49 23.69
CA LEU A 62 -3.90 9.04 23.85
C LEU A 62 -3.03 8.64 25.05
N THR A 63 -2.07 9.47 25.46
CA THR A 63 -1.13 9.15 26.56
C THR A 63 -1.55 9.75 27.89
N MET A 64 -2.04 10.99 27.89
CA MET A 64 -2.46 11.72 29.10
C MET A 64 -3.98 11.66 29.30
N GLY A 65 -4.73 11.46 28.21
CA GLY A 65 -6.20 11.45 28.23
C GLY A 65 -6.83 10.06 28.43
N GLN A 66 -6.05 9.00 28.71
CA GLN A 66 -6.58 7.65 28.92
C GLN A 66 -7.67 7.58 30.01
N ALA A 67 -7.56 8.38 31.06
CA ALA A 67 -8.58 8.46 32.11
C ALA A 67 -9.92 9.07 31.63
N LYS A 68 -9.90 9.78 30.50
CA LYS A 68 -11.06 10.52 29.97
C LYS A 68 -11.65 9.86 28.73
N VAL A 69 -10.84 9.33 27.82
CA VAL A 69 -11.28 8.78 26.53
C VAL A 69 -11.64 7.31 26.65
N LYS A 70 -12.89 6.98 26.33
CA LYS A 70 -13.41 5.61 26.27
C LYS A 70 -13.17 4.96 24.92
N LYS A 71 -13.54 5.64 23.82
CA LYS A 71 -13.37 5.12 22.46
C LYS A 71 -13.14 6.22 21.42
N ILE A 72 -12.50 5.88 20.31
CA ILE A 72 -12.37 6.75 19.14
C ILE A 72 -13.52 6.40 18.21
N VAL A 73 -14.35 7.38 17.88
CA VAL A 73 -15.61 7.14 17.15
C VAL A 73 -15.41 7.29 15.64
N CYS A 74 -14.60 8.25 15.22
CA CYS A 74 -14.19 8.38 13.82
C CYS A 74 -12.87 9.16 13.72
N ALA A 75 -12.19 8.97 12.60
CA ALA A 75 -10.99 9.71 12.24
C ALA A 75 -10.99 9.99 10.73
N SER A 76 -10.31 11.06 10.32
CA SER A 76 -10.13 11.39 8.91
C SER A 76 -8.84 12.20 8.68
N TYR A 77 -8.15 11.94 7.57
CA TYR A 77 -6.97 12.70 7.15
C TYR A 77 -7.23 13.39 5.80
N GLY A 78 -6.83 14.65 5.71
CA GLY A 78 -6.86 15.43 4.46
C GLY A 78 -5.53 15.35 3.71
N GLY A 79 -5.40 16.18 2.68
CA GLY A 79 -4.24 16.19 1.77
C GLY A 79 -2.92 16.71 2.36
N SER A 80 -2.88 17.06 3.66
CA SER A 80 -1.67 17.50 4.34
C SER A 80 -1.54 16.91 5.73
N SER A 81 -0.32 16.84 6.26
CA SER A 81 -0.02 16.23 7.56
C SER A 81 -0.76 16.87 8.75
N ASP A 82 -1.12 18.16 8.63
CA ASP A 82 -1.87 18.94 9.62
C ASP A 82 -3.34 19.19 9.21
N SER A 83 -3.85 18.46 8.22
CA SER A 83 -5.27 18.40 7.90
C SER A 83 -5.80 17.05 8.37
N TRP A 84 -6.46 17.03 9.52
CA TRP A 84 -6.94 15.82 10.17
C TRP A 84 -8.09 16.14 11.12
N PHE A 85 -8.92 15.14 11.41
CA PHE A 85 -10.04 15.20 12.34
C PHE A 85 -10.14 13.90 13.13
N PHE A 86 -10.39 13.99 14.44
CA PHE A 86 -10.68 12.85 15.30
C PHE A 86 -11.85 13.20 16.23
N ARG A 87 -12.77 12.25 16.42
CA ARG A 87 -13.84 12.33 17.41
C ARG A 87 -13.70 11.21 18.44
N TYR A 88 -13.91 11.57 19.70
CA TYR A 88 -13.80 10.70 20.86
C TYR A 88 -15.12 10.65 21.61
N GLU A 89 -15.37 9.52 22.25
CA GLU A 89 -16.36 9.37 23.32
C GLU A 89 -15.60 9.23 24.65
N THR A 90 -16.03 9.95 25.68
CA THR A 90 -15.45 9.86 27.02
C THR A 90 -16.10 8.75 27.85
N HIS A 91 -15.47 8.38 28.97
CA HIS A 91 -16.09 7.45 29.92
C HIS A 91 -17.40 7.99 30.52
N GLY A 92 -17.57 9.31 30.58
CA GLY A 92 -18.83 9.97 30.98
C GLY A 92 -19.88 10.06 29.88
N GLY A 93 -19.66 9.46 28.71
CA GLY A 93 -20.59 9.48 27.57
C GLY A 93 -20.60 10.78 26.76
N GLN A 94 -19.79 11.77 27.13
CA GLN A 94 -19.65 13.01 26.38
C GLN A 94 -18.80 12.77 25.12
N SER A 95 -19.15 13.43 24.03
CA SER A 95 -18.31 13.47 22.83
C SER A 95 -17.38 14.68 22.87
N TYR A 96 -16.17 14.55 22.34
CA TYR A 96 -15.36 15.71 21.98
C TYR A 96 -14.56 15.45 20.69
N SER A 97 -14.01 16.49 20.08
CA SER A 97 -13.29 16.40 18.80
C SER A 97 -11.99 17.19 18.82
N ARG A 98 -11.08 16.79 17.95
CA ARG A 98 -9.82 17.48 17.65
C ARG A 98 -9.64 17.56 16.15
N PHE A 99 -9.04 18.65 15.69
CA PHE A 99 -8.66 18.80 14.29
C PHE A 99 -7.36 19.58 14.13
N GLY A 100 -6.71 19.36 12.98
CA GLY A 100 -5.46 20.01 12.59
C GLY A 100 -5.67 21.43 12.08
N ARG A 101 -4.59 22.22 12.01
CA ARG A 101 -4.68 23.64 11.62
C ARG A 101 -4.90 23.85 10.13
N LYS A 102 -4.67 22.83 9.30
CA LYS A 102 -4.88 22.87 7.85
C LYS A 102 -6.17 22.19 7.39
N ILE A 103 -7.15 21.99 8.29
CA ILE A 103 -8.51 21.63 7.85
C ILE A 103 -9.12 22.80 7.06
N PRO A 104 -9.89 22.55 5.97
CA PRO A 104 -10.50 23.62 5.18
C PRO A 104 -11.34 24.59 6.02
N ALA A 105 -11.25 25.89 5.74
CA ALA A 105 -11.85 26.93 6.59
C ALA A 105 -13.37 26.76 6.78
N ALA A 106 -14.11 26.48 5.70
CA ALA A 106 -15.55 26.23 5.77
C ALA A 106 -15.89 24.97 6.58
N CYS A 107 -15.05 23.92 6.50
CA CYS A 107 -15.19 22.72 7.34
C CYS A 107 -14.97 23.06 8.82
N ARG A 108 -13.96 23.87 9.14
CA ARG A 108 -13.71 24.33 10.51
C ARG A 108 -14.90 25.10 11.08
N GLN A 109 -15.41 26.08 10.33
CA GLN A 109 -16.56 26.87 10.76
C GLN A 109 -17.79 26.00 11.04
N PHE A 110 -18.02 24.98 10.22
CA PHE A 110 -19.10 24.01 10.45
C PHE A 110 -18.89 23.19 11.73
N ILE A 111 -17.67 22.71 11.96
CA ILE A 111 -17.32 21.98 13.19
C ILE A 111 -17.51 22.88 14.41
N GLU A 112 -17.01 24.11 14.40
CA GLU A 112 -17.13 25.07 15.50
C GLU A 112 -18.58 25.45 15.78
N ALA A 113 -19.38 25.70 14.74
CA ALA A 113 -20.81 25.98 14.87
C ALA A 113 -21.59 24.79 15.48
N SER A 114 -21.14 23.55 15.23
CA SER A 114 -21.74 22.38 15.87
C SER A 114 -21.45 22.30 17.38
N PHE A 115 -20.32 22.87 17.84
CA PHE A 115 -19.97 22.92 19.28
C PHE A 115 -20.79 23.95 20.04
N THR A 116 -21.18 25.04 19.38
CA THR A 116 -21.98 26.12 19.98
C THR A 116 -23.48 25.85 19.91
N SER A 117 -23.90 24.70 19.40
CA SER A 117 -25.31 24.34 19.31
C SER A 117 -25.87 23.99 20.69
N ASP A 118 -27.02 24.57 21.04
CA ASP A 118 -27.78 24.24 22.26
C ASP A 118 -28.36 22.82 22.26
N THR A 119 -28.25 22.09 21.15
CA THR A 119 -28.73 20.71 21.01
C THR A 119 -27.57 19.71 21.03
N PRO A 120 -27.32 19.00 22.15
CA PRO A 120 -26.19 18.07 22.29
C PRO A 120 -26.12 16.99 21.20
N ASP A 121 -27.27 16.57 20.68
CA ASP A 121 -27.39 15.56 19.62
C ASP A 121 -26.72 15.96 18.31
N ILE A 122 -26.71 17.26 17.98
CA ILE A 122 -26.06 17.76 16.76
C ILE A 122 -24.55 17.51 16.86
N TYR A 123 -23.97 17.77 18.03
CA TYR A 123 -22.56 17.56 18.23
C TYR A 123 -22.19 16.07 18.31
N ALA A 124 -22.97 15.28 19.06
CA ALA A 124 -22.76 13.83 19.17
C ALA A 124 -22.85 13.10 17.81
N SER A 125 -23.55 13.69 16.83
CA SER A 125 -23.68 13.16 15.48
C SER A 125 -22.70 13.76 14.46
N LEU A 126 -21.78 14.65 14.86
CA LEU A 126 -20.82 15.28 13.97
C LEU A 126 -19.81 14.28 13.37
N HIS A 127 -19.82 14.13 12.05
CA HIS A 127 -18.82 13.39 11.30
C HIS A 127 -18.13 14.30 10.30
N VAL A 128 -16.86 14.00 10.03
CA VAL A 128 -16.04 14.71 9.04
C VAL A 128 -15.27 13.67 8.25
N GLN A 129 -15.42 13.72 6.93
CA GLN A 129 -14.57 13.03 5.99
C GLN A 129 -13.78 14.08 5.21
N LEU A 130 -12.47 13.94 5.21
CA LEU A 130 -11.53 14.75 4.45
C LEU A 130 -11.05 13.94 3.25
N GLY A 131 -10.82 14.62 2.14
CA GLY A 131 -10.29 14.04 0.91
C GLY A 131 -9.00 14.72 0.43
N SER A 132 -8.59 14.40 -0.79
CA SER A 132 -7.48 15.08 -1.47
C SER A 132 -7.85 16.52 -1.83
N GLN A 133 -6.85 17.39 -2.05
CA GLN A 133 -7.05 18.75 -2.59
C GLN A 133 -8.07 19.58 -1.80
N ASP A 134 -8.02 19.50 -0.46
CA ASP A 134 -8.92 20.22 0.44
C ASP A 134 -10.42 19.95 0.20
N SER A 135 -10.75 18.82 -0.44
CA SER A 135 -12.14 18.33 -0.52
C SER A 135 -12.59 17.78 0.83
N PHE A 136 -13.87 17.96 1.16
CA PHE A 136 -14.44 17.46 2.41
C PHE A 136 -15.95 17.28 2.33
N ILE A 137 -16.47 16.47 3.24
CA ILE A 137 -17.87 16.43 3.65
C ILE A 137 -17.88 16.45 5.17
N ALA A 138 -18.60 17.38 5.78
CA ALA A 138 -18.90 17.38 7.20
C ALA A 138 -20.41 17.36 7.38
N TRP A 139 -20.89 16.54 8.30
CA TRP A 139 -22.33 16.39 8.52
C TRP A 139 -22.65 16.06 9.97
N THR A 140 -23.85 16.41 10.38
CA THR A 140 -24.50 15.98 11.62
C THR A 140 -25.73 15.15 11.26
N ASN A 141 -26.56 14.83 12.23
CA ASN A 141 -27.85 14.19 12.00
C ASN A 141 -28.87 15.08 11.26
N VAL A 142 -28.61 16.39 11.11
CA VAL A 142 -29.54 17.37 10.53
C VAL A 142 -28.91 18.20 9.40
N LEU A 143 -27.64 18.58 9.54
CA LEU A 143 -26.97 19.51 8.64
C LEU A 143 -25.82 18.84 7.90
N TRP A 144 -25.49 19.32 6.71
CA TRP A 144 -24.25 18.94 6.02
C TRP A 144 -23.66 20.10 5.22
N ILE A 145 -22.36 19.99 4.97
CA ILE A 145 -21.57 20.88 4.12
C ILE A 145 -20.54 20.06 3.35
N CYS A 146 -20.29 20.39 2.09
CA CYS A 146 -19.28 19.73 1.27
C CYS A 146 -18.58 20.70 0.31
N HIS A 147 -17.35 20.35 -0.06
CA HIS A 147 -16.54 21.05 -1.05
C HIS A 147 -15.67 20.05 -1.83
N GLY A 148 -15.46 20.29 -3.13
CA GLY A 148 -14.55 19.49 -3.94
C GLY A 148 -14.91 18.01 -4.11
N VAL A 149 -16.18 17.62 -3.90
CA VAL A 149 -16.64 16.23 -4.01
C VAL A 149 -17.26 15.93 -5.39
N PRO A 150 -17.34 14.64 -5.81
CA PRO A 150 -17.92 14.26 -7.11
C PRO A 150 -19.34 14.83 -7.31
N SER A 151 -19.64 15.28 -8.52
CA SER A 151 -20.94 15.90 -8.85
C SER A 151 -22.13 14.97 -8.58
N GLN A 152 -22.00 13.68 -8.90
CA GLN A 152 -23.02 12.66 -8.60
C GLN A 152 -23.28 12.53 -7.10
N LEU A 153 -22.24 12.66 -6.26
CA LEU A 153 -22.40 12.63 -4.81
C LEU A 153 -23.13 13.89 -4.32
N LYS A 154 -22.87 15.07 -4.89
CA LYS A 154 -23.63 16.30 -4.58
C LYS A 154 -25.12 16.16 -4.91
N VAL A 155 -25.46 15.50 -6.02
CA VAL A 155 -26.85 15.23 -6.41
C VAL A 155 -27.54 14.34 -5.38
N ILE A 156 -26.88 13.26 -4.93
CA ILE A 156 -27.42 12.39 -3.88
C ILE A 156 -27.64 13.16 -2.58
N LEU A 157 -26.65 13.94 -2.12
CA LEU A 157 -26.79 14.78 -0.93
C LEU A 157 -27.98 15.75 -1.04
N SER A 158 -28.18 16.33 -2.22
CA SER A 158 -29.29 17.25 -2.50
C SER A 158 -30.65 16.53 -2.48
N GLN A 159 -30.72 15.31 -3.00
CA GLN A 159 -31.92 14.47 -2.99
C GLN A 159 -32.32 14.04 -1.58
N GLU A 160 -31.35 13.82 -0.68
CA GLU A 160 -31.58 13.52 0.73
C GLU A 160 -31.91 14.77 1.58
N SER A 161 -31.95 15.95 0.97
CA SER A 161 -32.15 17.23 1.65
C SER A 161 -33.51 17.87 1.33
N PHE A 162 -34.15 18.52 2.31
CA PHE A 162 -35.33 19.35 2.05
C PHE A 162 -34.93 20.74 1.56
N GLN A 163 -33.76 21.22 1.98
CA GLN A 163 -33.17 22.48 1.56
C GLN A 163 -31.69 22.27 1.30
N HIS A 164 -31.20 22.81 0.20
CA HIS A 164 -29.77 22.90 -0.08
C HIS A 164 -29.49 24.25 -0.74
N THR A 165 -28.28 24.76 -0.55
CA THR A 165 -27.87 26.06 -1.08
C THR A 165 -26.46 25.94 -1.62
N PRO A 166 -26.25 26.12 -2.94
CA PRO A 166 -24.92 26.30 -3.48
C PRO A 166 -24.36 27.62 -2.94
N MET A 167 -23.09 27.60 -2.55
CA MET A 167 -22.34 28.77 -2.09
C MET A 167 -21.22 29.07 -3.10
N SER A 168 -20.41 30.08 -2.83
CA SER A 168 -19.25 30.41 -3.66
C SER A 168 -18.26 29.23 -3.75
N GLU A 169 -17.53 29.17 -4.86
CA GLU A 169 -16.39 28.24 -5.05
C GLU A 169 -16.77 26.74 -4.96
N GLY A 170 -18.00 26.38 -5.33
CA GLY A 170 -18.42 24.98 -5.38
C GLY A 170 -18.68 24.34 -4.01
N LEU A 171 -18.64 25.15 -2.94
CA LEU A 171 -19.15 24.81 -1.62
C LEU A 171 -20.66 24.63 -1.68
N MET A 172 -21.18 23.63 -0.97
CA MET A 172 -22.61 23.35 -0.90
C MET A 172 -22.97 22.94 0.51
N ARG A 173 -24.12 23.41 1.00
CA ARG A 173 -24.67 22.99 2.29
C ARG A 173 -26.13 22.63 2.16
N GLY A 174 -26.64 21.84 3.08
CA GLY A 174 -28.05 21.50 3.12
C GLY A 174 -28.53 21.03 4.48
N VAL A 175 -29.84 20.85 4.54
CA VAL A 175 -30.56 20.32 5.69
C VAL A 175 -31.30 19.07 5.25
N PHE A 176 -31.06 17.98 5.95
CA PHE A 176 -31.57 16.67 5.64
C PHE A 176 -33.07 16.54 5.85
N LYS A 177 -33.75 15.75 4.99
CA LYS A 177 -35.20 15.45 5.09
C LYS A 177 -35.56 14.68 6.36
N HIS A 178 -34.68 13.80 6.79
CA HIS A 178 -34.86 12.93 7.95
C HIS A 178 -33.65 13.04 8.87
N ARG A 179 -33.81 12.72 10.15
CA ARG A 179 -32.67 12.62 11.07
C ARG A 179 -31.81 11.39 10.69
N ASN A 180 -30.48 11.54 10.75
CA ASN A 180 -29.48 10.50 10.44
C ASN A 180 -29.59 9.89 9.03
N PRO A 181 -29.64 10.67 7.95
CA PRO A 181 -29.77 10.08 6.62
C PRO A 181 -28.46 9.54 6.07
N ILE A 182 -27.31 9.85 6.70
CA ILE A 182 -25.99 9.39 6.25
C ILE A 182 -25.22 8.83 7.44
N ASP A 183 -24.89 7.55 7.33
CA ASP A 183 -24.02 6.85 8.26
C ASP A 183 -22.55 7.01 7.85
N HIS A 184 -22.28 6.91 6.55
CA HIS A 184 -20.91 6.88 6.04
C HIS A 184 -20.82 7.40 4.61
N VAL A 185 -19.73 8.09 4.30
CA VAL A 185 -19.41 8.54 2.94
C VAL A 185 -17.90 8.45 2.72
N SER A 186 -17.51 8.00 1.52
CA SER A 186 -16.13 8.03 1.04
C SER A 186 -16.13 8.34 -0.46
N TRP A 187 -15.07 8.97 -0.95
CA TRP A 187 -14.92 9.30 -2.36
C TRP A 187 -13.46 9.40 -2.76
N HIS A 188 -13.23 9.47 -4.06
CA HIS A 188 -11.94 9.72 -4.67
C HIS A 188 -12.06 10.78 -5.78
N LYS A 189 -10.97 11.50 -6.05
CA LYS A 189 -10.92 12.59 -7.05
C LYS A 189 -11.25 12.12 -8.48
N ASN A 190 -11.10 10.83 -8.79
CA ASN A 190 -11.50 10.28 -10.10
C ASN A 190 -13.03 10.19 -10.29
N GLY A 191 -13.83 10.61 -9.29
CA GLY A 191 -15.28 10.55 -9.32
C GLY A 191 -15.87 9.27 -8.72
N SER A 192 -15.05 8.37 -8.17
CA SER A 192 -15.55 7.22 -7.42
C SER A 192 -16.12 7.67 -6.07
N PHE A 193 -17.20 7.06 -5.62
CA PHE A 193 -17.76 7.29 -4.30
C PHE A 193 -18.56 6.08 -3.79
N TYR A 194 -18.73 6.04 -2.48
CA TYR A 194 -19.68 5.20 -1.78
C TYR A 194 -20.35 6.03 -0.68
N ILE A 195 -21.67 5.95 -0.58
CA ILE A 195 -22.45 6.59 0.48
C ILE A 195 -23.45 5.58 1.05
N LYS A 196 -23.47 5.50 2.38
CA LYS A 196 -24.41 4.71 3.18
C LYS A 196 -25.31 5.66 3.95
N GLY A 197 -26.60 5.54 3.69
CA GLY A 197 -27.67 6.21 4.42
C GLY A 197 -28.83 5.25 4.64
N ASN A 198 -30.05 5.77 4.47
CA ASN A 198 -31.26 4.93 4.35
C ASN A 198 -31.17 3.96 3.15
N GLN A 199 -30.43 4.37 2.13
CA GLN A 199 -30.07 3.56 0.97
C GLN A 199 -28.56 3.58 0.77
N HIS A 200 -28.07 2.61 0.02
CA HIS A 200 -26.68 2.55 -0.41
C HIS A 200 -26.60 3.08 -1.84
N SER A 201 -25.64 3.96 -2.11
CA SER A 201 -25.35 4.44 -3.45
C SER A 201 -23.84 4.44 -3.68
N TRP A 202 -23.42 4.03 -4.87
CA TRP A 202 -22.00 3.95 -5.20
C TRP A 202 -21.76 4.14 -6.69
N ASN A 203 -20.56 4.60 -6.99
CA ASN A 203 -19.99 4.57 -8.34
C ASN A 203 -18.49 4.33 -8.18
N PHE A 204 -17.98 3.24 -8.72
CA PHE A 204 -16.53 3.01 -8.73
C PHE A 204 -16.02 3.22 -10.15
N ARG A 205 -14.94 3.98 -10.32
CA ARG A 205 -14.32 4.22 -11.63
C ARG A 205 -13.16 3.28 -11.91
N SER A 206 -12.38 2.95 -10.87
CA SER A 206 -11.32 1.95 -10.95
C SER A 206 -11.88 0.57 -11.31
N THR A 207 -11.26 -0.09 -12.27
CA THR A 207 -11.59 -1.47 -12.66
C THR A 207 -11.27 -2.46 -11.54
N ILE A 208 -10.21 -2.22 -10.77
CA ILE A 208 -9.80 -3.08 -9.66
C ILE A 208 -10.78 -2.93 -8.49
N THR A 209 -11.19 -1.70 -8.17
CA THR A 209 -12.19 -1.43 -7.13
C THR A 209 -13.56 -2.00 -7.50
N LYS A 210 -14.00 -1.86 -8.76
CA LYS A 210 -15.22 -2.52 -9.26
C LYS A 210 -15.17 -4.03 -9.12
N LYS A 211 -14.07 -4.65 -9.59
CA LYS A 211 -13.88 -6.09 -9.49
C LYS A 211 -13.94 -6.53 -8.03
N ALA A 212 -13.20 -5.89 -7.14
CA ALA A 212 -13.23 -6.23 -5.71
C ALA A 212 -14.61 -6.08 -5.07
N TRP A 213 -15.39 -5.10 -5.49
CA TRP A 213 -16.79 -4.96 -5.09
C TRP A 213 -17.61 -6.15 -5.57
N ASP A 214 -17.54 -6.51 -6.85
CA ASP A 214 -18.24 -7.66 -7.40
C ASP A 214 -17.79 -8.96 -6.68
N ASP A 215 -16.51 -9.08 -6.37
CA ASP A 215 -15.89 -10.20 -5.66
C ASP A 215 -16.54 -10.44 -4.31
N LEU A 216 -16.75 -9.36 -3.55
CA LEU A 216 -17.42 -9.40 -2.25
C LEU A 216 -18.81 -10.05 -2.35
N TRP A 217 -19.50 -9.93 -3.49
CA TRP A 217 -20.88 -10.40 -3.69
C TRP A 217 -21.00 -11.64 -4.59
N ARG A 218 -19.89 -12.23 -5.05
CA ARG A 218 -19.87 -13.36 -6.02
C ARG A 218 -20.74 -14.57 -5.65
N ASN A 219 -21.00 -14.79 -4.36
CA ASN A 219 -21.78 -15.94 -3.88
C ASN A 219 -23.31 -15.78 -4.04
N GLN A 220 -23.81 -14.64 -4.54
CA GLN A 220 -25.26 -14.32 -4.61
C GLN A 220 -25.91 -14.62 -5.97
N GLY A 221 -25.17 -15.14 -6.96
CA GLY A 221 -25.71 -15.73 -8.19
C GLY A 221 -26.30 -14.78 -9.24
N SER A 222 -26.66 -13.53 -8.89
CA SER A 222 -27.45 -12.65 -9.76
C SER A 222 -26.67 -11.52 -10.46
N GLY A 223 -25.36 -11.36 -10.21
CA GLY A 223 -24.54 -10.29 -10.79
C GLY A 223 -24.91 -8.85 -10.38
N LEU A 224 -26.07 -8.65 -9.74
CA LEU A 224 -26.54 -7.37 -9.21
C LEU A 224 -26.77 -7.50 -7.71
N VAL A 225 -26.12 -6.64 -6.93
CA VAL A 225 -26.24 -6.63 -5.47
C VAL A 225 -27.62 -6.12 -5.07
N THR A 226 -28.41 -6.95 -4.38
CA THR A 226 -29.75 -6.57 -3.95
C THR A 226 -29.73 -5.66 -2.72
N PRO A 227 -30.77 -4.81 -2.49
CA PRO A 227 -30.89 -4.05 -1.25
C PRO A 227 -30.85 -4.91 0.02
N ARG A 228 -31.30 -6.17 -0.07
CA ARG A 228 -31.24 -7.13 1.03
C ARG A 228 -29.81 -7.56 1.33
N GLU A 229 -29.01 -7.81 0.29
CA GLU A 229 -27.59 -8.14 0.45
C GLU A 229 -26.78 -6.97 1.01
N LEU A 230 -27.07 -5.74 0.57
CA LEU A 230 -26.37 -4.54 1.07
C LEU A 230 -26.58 -4.31 2.57
N LYS A 231 -27.67 -4.80 3.16
CA LYS A 231 -27.85 -4.79 4.62
C LYS A 231 -26.78 -5.59 5.37
N ASN A 232 -26.12 -6.53 4.69
CA ASN A 232 -25.00 -7.31 5.22
C ASN A 232 -23.66 -6.60 5.04
N LEU A 233 -23.60 -5.41 4.43
CA LEU A 233 -22.36 -4.64 4.38
C LEU A 233 -22.15 -3.90 5.71
N ALA A 234 -21.02 -4.15 6.37
CA ALA A 234 -20.62 -3.44 7.57
C ALA A 234 -19.99 -2.10 7.20
N TYR A 235 -19.01 -2.12 6.28
CA TYR A 235 -18.20 -0.95 5.96
C TYR A 235 -17.69 -0.98 4.51
N ALA A 236 -17.59 0.21 3.90
CA ALA A 236 -16.99 0.38 2.60
C ALA A 236 -16.33 1.76 2.50
N ALA A 237 -15.04 1.79 2.19
CA ALA A 237 -14.28 3.03 2.03
C ALA A 237 -13.34 2.96 0.84
N ILE A 238 -13.13 4.11 0.20
CA ILE A 238 -12.14 4.34 -0.85
C ILE A 238 -11.12 5.34 -0.31
N ASP A 239 -9.85 5.12 -0.59
CA ASP A 239 -8.79 6.07 -0.24
C ASP A 239 -8.86 7.31 -1.14
N PRO A 240 -9.19 8.50 -0.60
CA PRO A 240 -9.24 9.73 -1.37
C PRO A 240 -7.86 10.20 -1.83
N HIS A 241 -6.77 9.70 -1.24
CA HIS A 241 -5.39 10.10 -1.52
C HIS A 241 -4.64 9.14 -2.42
N SER A 242 -5.25 8.00 -2.77
CA SER A 242 -4.66 7.07 -3.74
C SER A 242 -4.47 7.75 -5.11
N ALA A 243 -3.55 7.23 -5.93
CA ALA A 243 -3.32 7.80 -7.25
C ALA A 243 -4.56 7.66 -8.15
N ASP A 244 -5.12 6.44 -8.20
CA ASP A 244 -6.08 6.01 -9.21
C ASP A 244 -7.43 5.56 -8.63
N GLY A 245 -7.64 5.64 -7.31
CA GLY A 245 -8.84 5.13 -6.64
C GLY A 245 -8.82 3.62 -6.42
N ASP A 246 -7.61 3.05 -6.39
CA ASP A 246 -7.32 1.61 -6.33
C ASP A 246 -7.08 1.09 -4.90
N SER A 247 -6.99 1.98 -3.92
CA SER A 247 -6.95 1.61 -2.50
C SER A 247 -8.35 1.70 -1.91
N PHE A 248 -8.82 0.62 -1.31
CA PHE A 248 -10.19 0.50 -0.78
C PHE A 248 -10.27 -0.59 0.30
N VAL A 249 -11.37 -0.54 1.06
CA VAL A 249 -11.71 -1.54 2.08
C VAL A 249 -13.20 -1.81 2.00
N PHE A 250 -13.59 -3.07 1.78
CA PHE A 250 -14.98 -3.53 1.82
C PHE A 250 -15.13 -4.69 2.79
N ILE A 251 -16.06 -4.56 3.75
CA ILE A 251 -16.23 -5.49 4.87
C ILE A 251 -17.72 -5.81 5.04
N LYS A 252 -18.07 -7.09 5.09
CA LYS A 252 -19.42 -7.55 5.48
C LYS A 252 -19.56 -7.63 6.99
N LYS A 253 -20.80 -7.61 7.47
CA LYS A 253 -21.14 -7.91 8.85
C LYS A 253 -20.76 -9.33 9.20
N LYS A 254 -20.44 -9.57 10.47
CA LYS A 254 -20.23 -10.94 10.97
C LYS A 254 -21.53 -11.73 10.91
N ASN A 255 -21.44 -13.01 10.57
CA ASN A 255 -22.58 -13.93 10.56
C ASN A 255 -22.39 -15.01 11.64
N GLY A 256 -22.97 -14.78 12.82
CA GLY A 256 -22.73 -15.63 13.99
C GLY A 256 -21.27 -15.55 14.44
N ASP A 257 -20.66 -16.72 14.67
CA ASP A 257 -19.27 -16.84 15.14
C ASP A 257 -18.24 -16.77 13.99
N GLN A 258 -18.69 -16.65 12.73
CA GLN A 258 -17.80 -16.53 11.59
C GLN A 258 -17.13 -15.14 11.57
N GLU A 259 -15.84 -15.12 11.23
CA GLU A 259 -15.14 -13.85 10.99
C GLU A 259 -15.76 -13.11 9.80
N ALA A 260 -15.69 -11.77 9.83
CA ALA A 260 -16.21 -10.95 8.75
C ALA A 260 -15.49 -11.24 7.42
N GLU A 261 -16.27 -11.46 6.36
CA GLU A 261 -15.77 -11.50 5.00
C GLU A 261 -15.34 -10.09 4.56
N PHE A 262 -14.19 -9.99 3.90
CA PHE A 262 -13.71 -8.70 3.39
C PHE A 262 -12.89 -8.85 2.11
N VAL A 263 -12.83 -7.75 1.37
CA VAL A 263 -11.88 -7.53 0.28
C VAL A 263 -11.28 -6.14 0.46
N LEU A 264 -9.96 -6.06 0.52
CA LEU A 264 -9.26 -4.79 0.68
C LEU A 264 -7.99 -4.72 -0.15
N ARG A 265 -7.55 -3.50 -0.44
CA ARG A 265 -6.30 -3.23 -1.13
C ARG A 265 -5.74 -1.89 -0.66
N PHE A 266 -4.44 -1.86 -0.40
CA PHE A 266 -3.68 -0.64 -0.12
C PHE A 266 -2.58 -0.50 -1.17
N ALA A 267 -2.83 0.20 -2.28
CA ALA A 267 -1.88 0.32 -3.37
C ALA A 267 -0.50 0.83 -2.88
N PRO A 268 0.61 0.29 -3.41
CA PRO A 268 0.71 -0.61 -4.57
C PRO A 268 0.44 -2.10 -4.28
N GLU A 269 0.10 -2.47 -3.04
CA GLU A 269 -0.05 -3.87 -2.63
C GLU A 269 -1.15 -4.61 -3.43
N SER A 270 -1.04 -5.95 -3.42
CA SER A 270 -2.05 -6.84 -4.00
C SER A 270 -3.36 -6.81 -3.21
N THR A 271 -4.45 -7.22 -3.86
CA THR A 271 -5.76 -7.33 -3.19
C THR A 271 -5.75 -8.49 -2.20
N ILE A 272 -6.06 -8.21 -0.94
CA ILE A 272 -6.22 -9.22 0.11
C ILE A 272 -7.72 -9.51 0.23
N SER A 273 -8.06 -10.79 0.21
CA SER A 273 -9.44 -11.26 0.25
C SER A 273 -9.59 -12.38 1.27
N ARG A 274 -10.64 -12.29 2.09
CA ARG A 274 -11.09 -13.36 2.98
C ARG A 274 -12.52 -13.74 2.60
N LEU A 275 -12.67 -14.24 1.38
CA LEU A 275 -13.91 -14.82 0.89
C LEU A 275 -13.78 -16.34 0.90
N THR A 276 -14.83 -17.05 1.29
CA THR A 276 -14.85 -18.51 1.23
C THR A 276 -14.69 -18.99 -0.22
N PRO A 277 -13.72 -19.88 -0.53
CA PRO A 277 -13.56 -20.45 -1.87
C PRO A 277 -14.82 -21.19 -2.33
N ARG A 278 -15.11 -21.12 -3.64
CA ARG A 278 -16.35 -21.64 -4.25
C ARG A 278 -16.47 -23.17 -4.22
N ASP A 279 -15.36 -23.89 -4.07
CA ASP A 279 -15.28 -25.31 -4.42
C ASP A 279 -15.65 -26.28 -3.28
N GLU A 280 -16.05 -25.81 -2.10
CA GLU A 280 -16.42 -26.68 -0.97
C GLU A 280 -17.93 -26.94 -0.82
N PHE A 281 -18.78 -26.39 -1.70
CA PHE A 281 -20.24 -26.64 -1.67
C PHE A 281 -20.68 -27.84 -2.53
N VAL A 282 -19.87 -28.91 -2.56
CA VAL A 282 -20.28 -30.21 -3.08
C VAL A 282 -20.09 -31.26 -1.98
N GLY A 283 -21.16 -31.48 -1.21
CA GLY A 283 -21.50 -32.77 -0.60
C GLY A 283 -20.50 -33.46 0.34
N SER A 284 -20.96 -33.62 1.59
CA SER A 284 -20.52 -34.62 2.58
C SER A 284 -19.32 -34.25 3.47
N ARG A 285 -19.64 -34.13 4.76
CA ARG A 285 -18.70 -34.24 5.88
C ARG A 285 -17.92 -35.56 5.76
N SER A 286 -16.63 -35.48 5.45
CA SER A 286 -15.67 -36.48 5.90
C SER A 286 -14.41 -35.79 6.38
N ASP A 287 -14.12 -36.04 7.65
CA ASP A 287 -12.99 -35.60 8.42
C ASP A 287 -11.70 -36.23 7.85
N HIS A 288 -11.08 -35.56 6.88
CA HIS A 288 -9.76 -35.94 6.37
C HIS A 288 -8.84 -34.71 6.38
N ARG A 289 -8.08 -34.61 7.48
CA ARG A 289 -6.65 -34.27 7.41
C ARG A 289 -6.05 -35.00 6.20
N LEU A 290 -5.67 -34.26 5.15
CA LEU A 290 -4.35 -34.32 4.49
C LEU A 290 -4.33 -33.63 3.11
N GLN A 291 -3.20 -32.96 2.89
CA GLN A 291 -2.47 -32.77 1.63
C GLN A 291 -3.02 -31.77 0.60
N HIS A 292 -2.42 -30.58 0.71
CA HIS A 292 -2.31 -29.55 -0.31
C HIS A 292 -1.73 -30.14 -1.61
N ILE A 293 -2.58 -30.43 -2.60
CA ILE A 293 -2.16 -30.58 -3.99
C ILE A 293 -2.18 -29.16 -4.58
N PRO A 294 -1.03 -28.58 -5.01
CA PRO A 294 -1.03 -27.24 -5.57
C PRO A 294 -1.72 -27.26 -6.94
N ALA A 295 -2.90 -26.64 -7.01
CA ALA A 295 -3.51 -26.28 -8.28
C ALA A 295 -2.57 -25.32 -9.02
N THR A 296 -2.26 -25.64 -10.27
CA THR A 296 -1.33 -24.87 -11.10
C THR A 296 -1.94 -23.49 -11.35
N PRO A 297 -1.31 -22.39 -10.89
CA PRO A 297 -1.85 -21.07 -11.09
C PRO A 297 -1.93 -20.72 -12.59
N PRO A 298 -2.91 -19.90 -13.02
CA PRO A 298 -2.96 -19.40 -14.38
C PRO A 298 -1.62 -18.74 -14.70
N LYS A 299 -0.95 -19.20 -15.77
CA LYS A 299 0.35 -18.68 -16.19
C LYS A 299 0.29 -17.15 -16.16
N PRO A 300 1.03 -16.48 -15.25
CA PRO A 300 1.16 -15.03 -15.28
C PRO A 300 1.55 -14.64 -16.70
N LYS A 301 1.05 -13.51 -17.23
CA LYS A 301 1.72 -12.88 -18.37
C LYS A 301 3.18 -12.81 -17.96
N ALA A 302 4.02 -13.64 -18.58
CA ALA A 302 5.42 -13.73 -18.21
C ALA A 302 5.96 -12.31 -18.34
N LEU A 303 6.31 -11.69 -17.21
CA LEU A 303 7.14 -10.50 -17.21
C LEU A 303 8.30 -10.87 -18.12
N ILE A 304 8.45 -10.15 -19.23
CA ILE A 304 9.52 -10.41 -20.18
C ILE A 304 10.79 -9.99 -19.47
N THR A 305 11.37 -10.92 -18.71
CA THR A 305 12.65 -10.76 -18.05
C THR A 305 13.70 -10.92 -19.12
N TYR A 306 14.29 -9.79 -19.55
CA TYR A 306 15.42 -9.83 -20.46
C TYR A 306 16.73 -9.96 -19.68
N ILE A 307 17.75 -10.52 -20.33
CA ILE A 307 19.12 -10.62 -19.80
C ILE A 307 20.02 -9.78 -20.69
N TRP A 308 20.95 -9.01 -20.13
CA TRP A 308 21.94 -8.31 -20.94
C TRP A 308 23.03 -9.27 -21.42
N ALA A 309 23.44 -9.13 -22.67
CA ALA A 309 24.60 -9.79 -23.22
C ALA A 309 25.47 -8.79 -24.00
N ARG A 310 26.75 -9.09 -24.13
CA ARG A 310 27.70 -8.32 -24.91
C ARG A 310 28.09 -9.12 -26.14
N SER A 311 28.07 -8.51 -27.31
CA SER A 311 28.52 -9.19 -28.52
C SER A 311 30.03 -9.47 -28.46
N LYS A 312 30.43 -10.72 -28.70
CA LYS A 312 31.83 -11.14 -28.84
C LYS A 312 32.42 -10.80 -30.21
N GLN A 313 31.56 -10.58 -31.22
CA GLN A 313 31.95 -10.47 -32.63
C GLN A 313 31.24 -9.32 -33.34
N THR A 314 31.77 -8.88 -34.49
CA THR A 314 31.13 -7.89 -35.38
C THR A 314 30.60 -8.63 -36.60
N GLY A 315 29.35 -8.39 -37.00
CA GLY A 315 28.74 -9.10 -38.12
C GLY A 315 27.35 -9.64 -37.81
N ARG A 316 26.94 -10.60 -38.62
CA ARG A 316 25.87 -11.56 -38.34
C ARG A 316 26.50 -12.95 -38.20
N PRO A 317 25.94 -13.85 -37.37
CA PRO A 317 26.30 -15.26 -37.39
C PRO A 317 26.35 -15.85 -38.83
N HIS A 318 25.40 -15.48 -39.68
CA HIS A 318 25.28 -15.81 -41.09
C HIS A 318 25.11 -14.51 -41.90
N PRO A 319 26.09 -14.12 -42.74
CA PRO A 319 26.11 -12.81 -43.41
C PRO A 319 24.88 -12.49 -44.28
N ASN A 320 24.23 -13.52 -44.83
CA ASN A 320 23.14 -13.36 -45.80
C ASN A 320 21.74 -13.51 -45.17
N ASP A 321 21.64 -13.87 -43.88
CA ASP A 321 20.36 -14.08 -43.22
C ASP A 321 19.83 -12.77 -42.61
N GLU A 322 18.70 -12.27 -43.13
CA GLU A 322 18.09 -11.00 -42.71
C GLU A 322 17.39 -11.04 -41.36
N TRP A 323 17.10 -12.24 -40.86
CA TRP A 323 16.46 -12.43 -39.55
C TRP A 323 17.46 -12.36 -38.38
N GLU A 324 18.77 -12.36 -38.67
CA GLU A 324 19.82 -12.22 -37.68
C GLU A 324 20.19 -10.76 -37.43
N LEU A 325 20.48 -10.45 -36.16
CA LEU A 325 20.84 -9.08 -35.80
C LEU A 325 22.29 -8.79 -36.18
N GLN A 326 22.50 -7.72 -36.95
CA GLN A 326 23.83 -7.17 -37.19
C GLN A 326 24.38 -6.56 -35.89
N LEU A 327 25.48 -7.09 -35.38
CA LEU A 327 26.12 -6.63 -34.14
C LEU A 327 27.51 -6.06 -34.38
N LYS A 328 27.98 -5.21 -33.47
CA LYS A 328 29.38 -4.81 -33.32
C LYS A 328 30.00 -5.51 -32.12
N LYS A 329 31.26 -5.93 -32.20
CA LYS A 329 32.00 -6.48 -31.05
C LYS A 329 31.98 -5.48 -29.89
N GLY A 330 31.56 -5.93 -28.72
CA GLY A 330 31.39 -5.12 -27.52
C GLY A 330 30.00 -4.48 -27.37
N GLU A 331 29.12 -4.57 -28.38
CA GLU A 331 27.76 -4.02 -28.33
C GLU A 331 26.90 -4.72 -27.28
N MET A 332 26.16 -3.94 -26.50
CA MET A 332 25.19 -4.44 -25.51
C MET A 332 23.86 -4.76 -26.18
N VAL A 333 23.28 -5.91 -25.84
CA VAL A 333 21.97 -6.34 -26.33
C VAL A 333 21.09 -6.86 -25.21
N LYS A 334 19.78 -6.59 -25.29
CA LYS A 334 18.75 -7.16 -24.43
C LYS A 334 18.31 -8.51 -25.01
N VAL A 335 18.62 -9.61 -24.33
CA VAL A 335 18.19 -10.97 -24.67
C VAL A 335 16.77 -11.16 -24.19
N LEU A 336 15.81 -11.20 -25.11
CA LEU A 336 14.37 -11.20 -24.83
C LEU A 336 13.82 -12.63 -24.67
N GLU A 337 14.35 -13.58 -25.44
CA GLU A 337 13.81 -14.95 -25.49
C GLU A 337 14.91 -15.96 -25.86
N THR A 338 14.86 -17.16 -25.25
CA THR A 338 15.70 -18.31 -25.66
C THR A 338 14.91 -19.18 -26.64
N ARG A 339 15.45 -19.42 -27.83
CA ARG A 339 14.82 -20.23 -28.89
C ARG A 339 15.37 -21.67 -28.98
N GLY A 340 16.30 -22.02 -28.09
CA GLY A 340 16.94 -23.34 -28.05
C GLY A 340 18.12 -23.46 -29.01
N ARG A 341 18.93 -24.51 -28.84
CA ARG A 341 20.17 -24.77 -29.62
C ARG A 341 21.10 -23.55 -29.68
N GLY A 342 21.23 -22.84 -28.56
CA GLY A 342 22.06 -21.63 -28.45
C GLY A 342 21.49 -20.39 -29.16
N TRP A 343 20.28 -20.41 -29.73
CA TRP A 343 19.69 -19.23 -30.37
C TRP A 343 18.88 -18.37 -29.40
N TYR A 344 19.04 -17.06 -29.55
CA TYR A 344 18.33 -16.06 -28.76
C TYR A 344 17.69 -15.01 -29.66
N VAL A 345 16.51 -14.52 -29.26
CA VAL A 345 15.96 -13.27 -29.79
C VAL A 345 16.51 -12.14 -28.93
N VAL A 346 17.23 -11.22 -29.54
CA VAL A 346 17.85 -10.09 -28.85
C VAL A 346 17.39 -8.77 -29.46
N MET A 347 17.57 -7.69 -28.72
CA MET A 347 17.31 -6.31 -29.14
C MET A 347 18.56 -5.47 -28.87
N ASN A 348 19.05 -4.74 -29.88
CA ASN A 348 20.17 -3.82 -29.67
C ASN A 348 19.72 -2.48 -29.07
N MET A 349 20.68 -1.58 -28.85
CA MET A 349 20.41 -0.25 -28.27
C MET A 349 19.59 0.68 -29.19
N ASN A 350 19.38 0.32 -30.46
CA ASN A 350 18.52 1.05 -31.40
C ASN A 350 17.12 0.42 -31.50
N ASP A 351 16.74 -0.41 -30.52
CA ASP A 351 15.49 -1.17 -30.46
C ASP A 351 15.25 -2.14 -31.65
N ILE A 352 16.30 -2.47 -32.41
CA ILE A 352 16.23 -3.42 -33.51
C ILE A 352 16.31 -4.83 -32.94
N LYS A 353 15.30 -5.65 -33.24
CA LYS A 353 15.24 -7.05 -32.84
C LYS A 353 15.83 -7.95 -33.93
N GLY A 354 16.50 -9.01 -33.51
CA GLY A 354 16.95 -10.07 -34.41
C GLY A 354 17.50 -11.26 -33.64
N TRP A 355 17.90 -12.30 -34.37
CA TRP A 355 18.41 -13.54 -33.79
C TRP A 355 19.92 -13.51 -33.67
N VAL A 356 20.44 -14.08 -32.58
CA VAL A 356 21.89 -14.19 -32.33
C VAL A 356 22.19 -15.51 -31.64
N HIS A 357 23.25 -16.19 -32.09
CA HIS A 357 23.72 -17.45 -31.49
C HIS A 357 24.58 -17.20 -30.23
N GLU A 358 24.55 -18.12 -29.26
CA GLU A 358 25.22 -18.00 -27.95
C GLU A 358 26.75 -17.81 -28.06
N ILE A 359 27.35 -18.39 -29.11
CA ILE A 359 28.78 -18.24 -29.41
C ILE A 359 29.14 -16.79 -29.72
N TRP A 360 28.16 -15.94 -30.04
CA TRP A 360 28.31 -14.50 -30.25
C TRP A 360 27.99 -13.67 -29.00
N LEU A 361 27.40 -14.24 -27.97
CA LEU A 361 26.96 -13.53 -26.77
C LEU A 361 27.84 -13.87 -25.57
N ASP A 362 28.41 -12.84 -24.95
CA ASP A 362 29.01 -12.92 -23.63
C ASP A 362 27.95 -12.49 -22.62
N PHE A 363 27.47 -13.45 -21.83
CA PHE A 363 26.48 -13.20 -20.77
C PHE A 363 27.13 -12.74 -19.47
N ASN A 364 28.46 -12.70 -19.39
CA ASN A 364 29.19 -12.25 -18.21
C ASN A 364 29.40 -10.73 -18.23
N VAL A 365 28.34 -9.98 -18.55
CA VAL A 365 28.38 -8.51 -18.57
C VAL A 365 27.91 -7.96 -17.24
N ASN A 366 28.65 -6.99 -16.72
CA ASN A 366 28.25 -6.24 -15.53
C ASN A 366 26.87 -5.63 -15.79
N ALA A 367 25.93 -6.00 -14.92
CA ALA A 367 24.61 -6.35 -15.40
C ALA A 367 23.67 -5.19 -15.72
N HIS A 368 23.97 -3.95 -15.35
CA HIS A 368 23.19 -2.79 -15.78
C HIS A 368 24.07 -1.54 -15.83
N VAL A 369 24.03 -0.79 -16.94
CA VAL A 369 24.66 0.55 -17.01
C VAL A 369 23.79 1.58 -16.29
N ASP A 370 22.46 1.42 -16.34
CA ASP A 370 21.49 2.29 -15.70
C ASP A 370 21.03 1.71 -14.33
N PRO A 371 21.31 2.39 -13.22
CA PRO A 371 20.81 2.01 -11.91
C PRO A 371 19.27 1.88 -11.82
N ARG A 372 18.50 2.67 -12.57
CA ARG A 372 17.04 2.63 -12.50
C ARG A 372 16.50 1.31 -13.03
N GLU A 373 16.89 0.90 -14.24
CA GLU A 373 16.52 -0.41 -14.79
C GLU A 373 16.97 -1.56 -13.88
N ALA A 374 18.18 -1.45 -13.30
CA ALA A 374 18.71 -2.43 -12.37
C ALA A 374 17.83 -2.61 -11.13
N TYR A 375 17.37 -1.48 -10.57
CA TYR A 375 16.53 -1.46 -9.38
C TYR A 375 15.13 -2.01 -9.67
N GLU A 376 14.52 -1.65 -10.80
CA GLU A 376 13.22 -2.18 -11.22
C GLU A 376 13.26 -3.71 -11.34
N LEU A 377 14.31 -4.26 -11.97
CA LEU A 377 14.48 -5.71 -12.06
C LEU A 377 14.70 -6.35 -10.68
N PHE A 378 15.57 -5.75 -9.85
CA PHE A 378 15.80 -6.20 -8.48
C PHE A 378 14.51 -6.25 -7.66
N GLN A 379 13.66 -5.23 -7.77
CA GLN A 379 12.40 -5.15 -7.05
C GLN A 379 11.44 -6.25 -7.50
N VAL A 380 11.21 -6.40 -8.82
CA VAL A 380 10.31 -7.40 -9.38
C VAL A 380 10.74 -8.82 -9.00
N GLU A 381 12.03 -9.15 -9.14
CA GLU A 381 12.53 -10.47 -8.79
C GLU A 381 12.51 -10.70 -7.28
N THR A 382 12.81 -9.68 -6.46
CA THR A 382 12.74 -9.79 -4.99
C THR A 382 11.29 -10.05 -4.53
N GLU A 383 10.31 -9.31 -5.05
CA GLU A 383 8.90 -9.51 -4.71
C GLU A 383 8.42 -10.93 -5.08
N ALA A 384 8.85 -11.45 -6.22
CA ALA A 384 8.54 -12.82 -6.63
C ALA A 384 9.23 -13.90 -5.76
N LEU A 385 10.39 -13.59 -5.18
CA LEU A 385 11.17 -14.50 -4.34
C LEU A 385 10.68 -14.56 -2.89
N LEU A 386 10.09 -13.49 -2.37
CA LEU A 386 9.65 -13.37 -0.96
C LEU A 386 8.29 -14.06 -0.69
N ILE A 387 8.11 -15.27 -1.19
CA ILE A 387 6.97 -16.13 -0.88
C ILE A 387 7.31 -16.98 0.36
N PRO A 388 6.46 -17.00 1.41
CA PRO A 388 6.74 -17.75 2.63
C PRO A 388 7.07 -19.24 2.41
N GLY A 389 8.18 -19.70 2.98
CA GLY A 389 8.61 -21.10 2.99
C GLY A 389 9.11 -21.68 1.67
N THR A 390 9.16 -20.94 0.57
CA THR A 390 9.51 -21.47 -0.76
C THR A 390 10.94 -21.18 -1.21
N LEU A 391 11.62 -20.20 -0.58
CA LEU A 391 12.91 -19.74 -1.05
C LEU A 391 14.01 -20.78 -0.75
N ARG A 392 14.68 -21.26 -1.81
CA ARG A 392 15.76 -22.25 -1.72
C ARG A 392 17.14 -21.70 -2.08
N VAL A 393 17.18 -20.60 -2.83
CA VAL A 393 18.40 -19.98 -3.35
C VAL A 393 18.34 -18.49 -3.09
N PHE A 394 19.46 -17.89 -2.68
CA PHE A 394 19.56 -16.45 -2.45
C PHE A 394 19.72 -15.73 -3.80
N PRO A 395 19.10 -14.55 -4.01
CA PRO A 395 19.27 -13.81 -5.26
C PRO A 395 20.76 -13.48 -5.51
N VAL A 396 21.20 -13.63 -6.75
CA VAL A 396 22.57 -13.33 -7.18
C VAL A 396 22.68 -11.82 -7.39
N LEU A 397 23.07 -11.08 -6.35
CA LEU A 397 22.97 -9.61 -6.36
C LEU A 397 23.90 -8.94 -7.39
N SER A 398 25.02 -9.58 -7.77
CA SER A 398 25.90 -9.11 -8.84
C SER A 398 25.21 -9.02 -10.20
N ARG A 399 24.09 -9.76 -10.39
CA ARG A 399 23.24 -9.67 -11.60
C ARG A 399 22.44 -8.36 -11.66
N TYR A 400 22.36 -7.58 -10.59
CA TYR A 400 21.72 -6.27 -10.64
C TYR A 400 22.77 -5.15 -10.72
N MET A 401 23.85 -5.25 -9.96
CA MET A 401 24.91 -4.23 -9.96
C MET A 401 26.27 -4.84 -9.61
N ASN A 402 27.26 -4.60 -10.47
CA ASN A 402 28.65 -5.07 -10.27
C ASN A 402 29.64 -4.11 -10.96
N VAL A 403 29.57 -2.82 -10.70
CA VAL A 403 30.38 -1.80 -11.39
C VAL A 403 31.53 -1.27 -10.54
N CYS A 404 31.48 -1.46 -9.22
CA CYS A 404 32.55 -1.03 -8.32
C CYS A 404 33.86 -1.79 -8.58
N ALA A 405 34.91 -1.05 -8.92
CA ALA A 405 36.24 -1.58 -9.23
C ALA A 405 37.21 -1.57 -8.04
N GLU A 406 36.79 -1.03 -6.89
CA GLU A 406 37.61 -0.92 -5.68
C GLU A 406 38.22 -2.27 -5.28
N VAL A 407 39.53 -2.27 -5.00
CA VAL A 407 40.30 -3.51 -4.75
C VAL A 407 39.73 -4.27 -3.55
N GLY A 408 39.38 -3.56 -2.47
CA GLY A 408 38.75 -4.16 -1.29
C GLY A 408 37.36 -4.76 -1.57
N CYS A 409 36.61 -4.19 -2.52
CA CYS A 409 35.30 -4.70 -2.90
C CYS A 409 35.38 -5.99 -3.72
N LYS A 410 36.47 -6.22 -4.47
CA LYS A 410 36.65 -7.46 -5.24
C LYS A 410 36.69 -8.68 -4.32
N LEU A 411 37.38 -8.59 -3.19
CA LEU A 411 37.44 -9.68 -2.20
C LEU A 411 36.05 -10.03 -1.66
N VAL A 412 35.25 -9.02 -1.31
CA VAL A 412 33.88 -9.20 -0.81
C VAL A 412 32.97 -9.84 -1.87
N LYS A 413 33.12 -9.45 -3.13
CA LYS A 413 32.32 -9.98 -4.25
C LYS A 413 32.70 -11.41 -4.65
N GLN A 414 33.97 -11.78 -4.47
CA GLN A 414 34.50 -13.09 -4.86
C GLN A 414 34.37 -14.16 -3.77
N ASP A 415 33.94 -13.78 -2.56
CA ASP A 415 33.66 -14.74 -1.50
C ASP A 415 32.55 -15.73 -1.92
N ALA A 416 32.89 -17.02 -1.99
CA ALA A 416 31.96 -18.09 -2.35
C ALA A 416 30.79 -18.21 -1.35
N GLY A 417 31.02 -17.83 -0.08
CA GLY A 417 29.98 -17.75 0.96
C GLY A 417 29.14 -16.49 0.87
N GLY A 418 29.63 -15.46 0.17
CA GLY A 418 29.07 -14.11 0.15
C GLY A 418 27.81 -13.95 -0.69
N ILE A 419 27.37 -12.69 -0.81
CA ILE A 419 26.17 -12.29 -1.56
C ILE A 419 26.49 -11.68 -2.92
N GLY A 420 27.77 -11.65 -3.31
CA GLY A 420 28.23 -11.20 -4.63
C GLY A 420 28.14 -9.69 -4.88
N ILE A 421 27.86 -8.87 -3.87
CA ILE A 421 27.76 -7.40 -4.01
C ILE A 421 28.50 -6.70 -2.87
N CYS A 422 29.08 -5.53 -3.14
CA CYS A 422 29.67 -4.66 -2.13
C CYS A 422 28.74 -3.48 -1.77
N ALA A 423 29.08 -2.71 -0.73
CA ALA A 423 28.29 -1.55 -0.32
C ALA A 423 28.12 -0.51 -1.44
N HIS A 424 29.18 -0.21 -2.21
CA HIS A 424 29.12 0.77 -3.31
C HIS A 424 28.16 0.36 -4.44
N ASP A 425 28.16 -0.92 -4.83
CA ASP A 425 27.24 -1.41 -5.85
C ASP A 425 25.81 -1.48 -5.32
N LEU A 426 25.63 -1.88 -4.05
CA LEU A 426 24.32 -1.88 -3.42
C LEU A 426 23.76 -0.45 -3.33
N GLU A 427 24.56 0.54 -2.93
CA GLU A 427 24.17 1.94 -2.94
C GLU A 427 23.72 2.36 -4.33
N ARG A 428 24.54 2.09 -5.35
CA ARG A 428 24.25 2.50 -6.72
C ARG A 428 22.97 1.86 -7.21
N LEU A 429 22.78 0.56 -6.98
CA LEU A 429 21.53 -0.16 -7.27
C LEU A 429 20.33 0.54 -6.61
N LEU A 430 20.42 0.79 -5.31
CA LEU A 430 19.32 1.36 -4.53
C LEU A 430 19.00 2.82 -4.88
N ARG A 431 19.99 3.60 -5.34
CA ARG A 431 19.77 4.95 -5.90
C ARG A 431 18.89 4.94 -7.14
N GLY A 432 18.86 3.81 -7.87
CA GLY A 432 17.93 3.57 -8.98
C GLY A 432 16.45 3.72 -8.62
N SER A 433 16.09 3.56 -7.33
CA SER A 433 14.72 3.76 -6.83
C SER A 433 14.19 5.19 -6.99
N GLY A 434 15.07 6.19 -7.08
CA GLY A 434 14.69 7.60 -7.01
C GLY A 434 14.23 8.08 -5.62
N THR A 435 14.17 7.19 -4.62
CA THR A 435 13.72 7.50 -3.25
C THR A 435 14.78 7.13 -2.19
N TYR A 436 16.06 7.13 -2.59
CA TYR A 436 17.17 6.72 -1.74
C TYR A 436 17.39 7.69 -0.57
N THR A 437 16.87 7.31 0.60
CA THR A 437 16.91 8.07 1.86
C THR A 437 17.19 7.14 3.04
N VAL A 438 17.54 7.68 4.21
CA VAL A 438 17.75 6.89 5.43
C VAL A 438 16.50 6.06 5.79
N ASP A 439 15.31 6.63 5.67
CA ASP A 439 14.06 5.92 5.99
C ASP A 439 13.78 4.80 4.98
N PHE A 440 14.02 5.05 3.69
CA PHE A 440 13.97 4.00 2.67
C PHE A 440 14.93 2.85 2.99
N LEU A 441 16.18 3.14 3.36
CA LEU A 441 17.16 2.12 3.74
C LEU A 441 16.73 1.34 4.99
N LYS A 442 16.13 2.00 5.98
CA LYS A 442 15.59 1.31 7.17
C LYS A 442 14.48 0.32 6.81
N VAL A 443 13.59 0.71 5.89
CA VAL A 443 12.51 -0.17 5.39
C VAL A 443 13.13 -1.38 4.67
N GLN A 444 14.04 -1.15 3.73
CA GLN A 444 14.71 -2.23 3.00
C GLN A 444 15.48 -3.14 3.95
N ARG A 445 16.29 -2.59 4.86
CA ARG A 445 17.01 -3.33 5.90
C ARG A 445 16.07 -4.25 6.71
N ASN A 446 14.89 -3.77 7.06
CA ASN A 446 13.92 -4.54 7.85
C ASN A 446 13.33 -5.74 7.09
N ILE A 447 13.20 -5.65 5.75
CA ILE A 447 12.79 -6.78 4.90
C ILE A 447 13.84 -7.89 4.96
N TRP A 448 15.11 -7.52 4.93
CA TRP A 448 16.25 -8.45 4.95
C TRP A 448 16.73 -8.81 6.36
N HIS A 449 15.98 -8.49 7.41
CA HIS A 449 16.32 -8.90 8.78
C HIS A 449 16.36 -10.44 8.87
N PRO A 450 17.45 -11.05 9.37
CA PRO A 450 17.64 -12.51 9.35
C PRO A 450 16.41 -13.30 9.85
N ASP A 451 15.85 -12.92 11.00
CA ASP A 451 14.70 -13.63 11.59
C ASP A 451 13.39 -13.46 10.81
N LYS A 452 13.20 -12.30 10.16
CA LYS A 452 12.03 -12.07 9.31
C LYS A 452 12.19 -12.80 7.98
N PHE A 453 13.40 -12.73 7.42
CA PHE A 453 13.75 -13.37 6.16
C PHE A 453 13.65 -14.90 6.23
N ALA A 454 13.99 -15.50 7.37
CA ALA A 454 13.89 -16.94 7.61
C ALA A 454 12.48 -17.53 7.40
N ARG A 455 11.43 -16.70 7.42
CA ARG A 455 10.04 -17.07 7.13
C ARG A 455 9.82 -17.37 5.65
N PHE A 456 10.60 -16.77 4.76
CA PHE A 456 10.56 -17.04 3.31
C PHE A 456 11.39 -18.27 2.94
N CYS A 457 12.35 -18.66 3.78
CA CYS A 457 13.26 -19.77 3.49
C CYS A 457 12.61 -21.15 3.68
N HIS A 458 12.88 -22.03 2.72
CA HIS A 458 12.63 -23.46 2.85
C HIS A 458 13.46 -24.04 4.01
N PRO A 459 12.93 -24.97 4.84
CA PRO A 459 13.62 -25.48 6.03
C PRO A 459 15.05 -25.98 5.78
N THR A 460 15.28 -26.71 4.68
CA THR A 460 16.61 -27.29 4.35
C THR A 460 17.66 -26.27 3.94
N SER A 461 17.25 -25.07 3.53
CA SER A 461 18.16 -24.01 3.06
C SER A 461 18.18 -22.82 4.03
N ARG A 462 17.39 -22.89 5.12
CA ARG A 462 17.10 -21.74 5.98
C ARG A 462 18.36 -21.11 6.57
N GLU A 463 19.23 -21.92 7.14
CA GLU A 463 20.45 -21.43 7.80
C GLU A 463 21.36 -20.69 6.82
N VAL A 464 21.65 -21.29 5.67
CA VAL A 464 22.50 -20.69 4.63
C VAL A 464 21.90 -19.38 4.11
N LEU A 465 20.59 -19.35 3.85
CA LEU A 465 19.91 -18.17 3.34
C LEU A 465 19.79 -17.06 4.39
N GLN A 466 19.60 -17.42 5.67
CA GLN A 466 19.55 -16.48 6.78
C GLN A 466 20.90 -15.79 6.98
N THR A 467 22.01 -16.53 6.87
CA THR A 467 23.37 -15.97 6.89
C THR A 467 23.59 -14.96 5.78
N LYS A 468 23.19 -15.30 4.53
CA LYS A 468 23.29 -14.38 3.39
C LYS A 468 22.41 -13.13 3.55
N ALA A 469 21.19 -13.28 4.07
CA ALA A 469 20.33 -12.13 4.41
C ALA A 469 20.97 -11.25 5.49
N GLY A 470 21.64 -11.85 6.48
CA GLY A 470 22.44 -11.14 7.47
C GLY A 470 23.56 -10.31 6.86
N SER A 471 24.31 -10.86 5.89
CA SER A 471 25.33 -10.08 5.17
C SER A 471 24.73 -8.87 4.46
N LEU A 472 23.57 -9.02 3.80
CA LEU A 472 22.91 -7.90 3.12
C LEU A 472 22.36 -6.87 4.13
N PHE A 473 21.81 -7.33 5.25
CA PHE A 473 21.36 -6.48 6.36
C PHE A 473 22.48 -5.60 6.93
N VAL A 474 23.71 -6.14 7.01
CA VAL A 474 24.90 -5.40 7.42
C VAL A 474 25.26 -4.33 6.39
N LEU A 475 25.22 -4.65 5.08
CA LEU A 475 25.46 -3.65 4.03
C LEU A 475 24.46 -2.49 4.11
N PHE A 476 23.18 -2.75 4.35
CA PHE A 476 22.20 -1.68 4.59
C PHE A 476 22.56 -0.81 5.81
N GLY A 477 23.12 -1.41 6.87
CA GLY A 477 23.63 -0.69 8.04
C GLY A 477 24.76 0.27 7.69
N ILE A 478 25.72 -0.18 6.87
CA ILE A 478 26.83 0.66 6.37
C ILE A 478 26.28 1.83 5.56
N LEU A 479 25.32 1.58 4.66
CA LEU A 479 24.72 2.65 3.84
C LEU A 479 23.95 3.69 4.66
N ILE A 480 23.27 3.25 5.73
CA ILE A 480 22.61 4.17 6.67
C ILE A 480 23.65 5.04 7.39
N ASP A 481 24.75 4.43 7.85
CA ASP A 481 25.82 5.15 8.54
C ASP A 481 26.48 6.18 7.61
N LEU A 482 26.80 5.81 6.37
CA LEU A 482 27.36 6.73 5.36
C LEU A 482 26.44 7.92 5.04
N LEU A 483 25.11 7.73 5.06
CA LEU A 483 24.17 8.85 4.85
C LEU A 483 24.05 9.77 6.07
N LEU A 484 24.21 9.24 7.29
CA LEU A 484 24.14 10.01 8.52
C LEU A 484 25.47 10.69 8.84
N ASN A 485 26.57 10.05 8.47
CA ASN A 485 27.95 10.43 8.74
C ASN A 485 28.74 10.42 7.42
N PRO A 486 28.45 11.34 6.49
CA PRO A 486 29.16 11.36 5.21
C PRO A 486 30.65 11.61 5.43
N PRO A 487 31.54 10.94 4.68
CA PRO A 487 32.96 11.24 4.73
C PRO A 487 33.21 12.71 4.34
N PRO A 488 34.26 13.36 4.89
CA PRO A 488 34.62 14.70 4.49
C PRO A 488 34.86 14.75 2.97
N ALA A 489 34.39 15.82 2.33
CA ALA A 489 34.35 15.95 0.87
C ALA A 489 35.73 15.92 0.18
N ASP A 490 36.82 15.97 0.95
CA ASP A 490 38.20 16.19 0.49
C ASP A 490 39.17 15.03 0.85
N ALA A 491 38.66 13.83 1.15
CA ALA A 491 39.48 12.65 1.50
C ALA A 491 39.72 11.70 0.32
#